data_AF-A0A9N8K4S6-F1
#
_entry.id   AF-A0A9N8K4S6-F1
#
_cell.length_a   1.000
_cell.length_b   1.000
_cell.length_c   1.000
_cell.angle_alpha   90.00
_cell.angle_beta   90.00
_cell.angle_gamma   90.00
#
_symmetry.space_group_name_H-M   'P 1'
#
loop_
_entity.id
_entity.type
_entity.pdbx_description
1 polymer ?
#
loop_
_entity_poly.entity_id
_entity_poly.type
_entity_poly.pdbx_seq_one_letter_code
_entity_poly.pdbx_strand_id
1 'polypeptide(L)' 'MLSSGSARRQKQRKVLLMGKSGAGKSSMRSIVFSNYVAKDVRRLGATIDVEHSNIRFMGNLMLNLWDCGG' A
#
# COMPACT_ATOMS: atom_id res chain seq x y z
N MET A 1 26.66 24.85 -16.35
CA MET A 1 26.98 23.58 -15.64
C MET A 1 26.12 23.48 -14.40
N LEU A 2 24.97 22.79 -14.45
CA LEU A 2 24.37 22.18 -13.25
C LEU A 2 23.66 20.89 -13.65
N SER A 3 24.36 19.81 -13.31
CA SER A 3 23.99 18.40 -13.17
C SER A 3 22.73 17.90 -13.88
N SER A 4 22.97 17.12 -14.93
CA SER A 4 22.11 16.03 -15.37
C SER A 4 21.89 15.05 -14.21
N GLY A 5 20.87 15.31 -13.39
CA GLY A 5 20.38 14.36 -12.40
C GLY A 5 19.86 13.14 -13.14
N SER A 6 20.68 12.08 -13.22
CA SER A 6 20.29 10.78 -13.76
C SER A 6 18.92 10.40 -13.19
N ALA A 7 17.91 10.31 -14.06
CA ALA A 7 16.55 9.97 -13.67
C ALA A 7 16.60 8.59 -13.01
N ARG A 8 16.64 8.55 -11.66
CA ARG A 8 16.75 7.29 -10.91
C ARG A 8 15.59 6.40 -11.31
N ARG A 9 15.88 5.34 -12.07
CA ARG A 9 14.89 4.37 -12.58
C ARG A 9 13.92 4.00 -11.46
N GLN A 10 12.65 4.31 -11.65
CA GLN A 10 11.59 4.03 -10.68
C GLN A 10 11.50 2.52 -10.50
N LYS A 11 11.72 2.03 -9.28
CA LYS A 11 11.60 0.59 -8.99
C LYS A 11 10.13 0.32 -8.70
N GLN A 12 9.44 -0.43 -9.56
CA GLN A 12 8.06 -0.84 -9.30
C GLN A 12 8.04 -2.24 -8.70
N ARG A 13 7.28 -2.44 -7.62
CA ARG A 13 7.10 -3.74 -6.96
C ARG A 13 5.63 -4.00 -6.68
N LYS A 14 5.19 -5.23 -6.90
CA LYS A 14 3.86 -5.71 -6.52
C LYS A 14 3.94 -6.31 -5.12
N VAL A 15 2.99 -5.96 -4.26
CA VAL A 15 2.88 -6.50 -2.91
C VAL A 15 1.46 -6.99 -2.72
N LEU A 16 1.31 -8.26 -2.30
CA LEU A 16 0.03 -8.90 -2.08
C LEU A 16 -0.22 -8.97 -0.58
N LEU A 17 -1.32 -8.39 -0.12
CA LEU A 17 -1.79 -8.52 1.26
C LEU A 17 -2.86 -9.61 1.28
N MET A 18 -2.45 -10.84 1.56
CA MET A 18 -3.31 -12.02 1.64
C MET A 18 -3.46 -12.53 3.06
N GLY A 19 -4.51 -13.31 3.29
CA GLY A 19 -4.86 -13.90 4.58
C GLY A 19 -6.36 -13.97 4.77
N LYS A 20 -6.82 -14.75 5.76
CA LYS A 20 -8.24 -14.94 6.08
C LYS A 20 -8.96 -13.61 6.40
N SER A 21 -10.28 -13.62 6.31
CA SER A 21 -11.14 -12.53 6.79
C SER A 21 -10.81 -12.15 8.24
N GLY A 22 -10.85 -10.85 8.53
CA GLY A 22 -10.55 -10.33 9.87
C GLY A 22 -9.08 -10.35 10.30
N ALA A 23 -8.13 -10.86 9.49
CA ALA A 23 -6.71 -10.89 9.84
C ALA A 23 -6.02 -9.50 9.90
N GLY A 24 -6.72 -8.42 9.56
CA GLY A 24 -6.21 -7.05 9.67
C GLY A 24 -5.42 -6.53 8.46
N LYS A 25 -5.59 -7.12 7.28
CA LYS A 25 -4.87 -6.76 6.04
C LYS A 25 -5.09 -5.30 5.63
N SER A 26 -6.35 -4.91 5.53
CA SER A 26 -6.79 -3.55 5.20
C SER A 26 -6.45 -2.55 6.30
N SER A 27 -6.49 -3.00 7.56
CA SER A 27 -6.05 -2.20 8.71
C SER A 27 -4.56 -1.87 8.60
N MET A 28 -3.71 -2.86 8.31
CA MET A 28 -2.27 -2.65 8.10
C MET A 28 -2.01 -1.72 6.92
N ARG A 29 -2.67 -1.94 5.78
CA ARG A 29 -2.54 -1.05 4.61
C ARG A 29 -2.85 0.39 4.97
N SER A 30 -3.97 0.60 5.66
CA SER A 30 -4.47 1.94 5.97
C SER A 30 -3.59 2.68 6.99
N ILE A 31 -3.06 1.95 8.00
CA ILE A 31 -2.15 2.53 8.99
C ILE A 31 -0.82 2.92 8.35
N VAL A 32 -0.22 2.02 7.57
CA VAL A 32 1.15 2.24 7.05
C VAL A 32 1.16 3.20 5.86
N PHE A 33 0.13 3.17 5.00
CA PHE A 33 0.17 3.85 3.70
C PHE A 33 -0.93 4.89 3.47
N SER A 34 -1.93 5.00 4.36
CA SER A 34 -3.05 5.94 4.22
C SER A 34 -3.25 6.85 5.42
N ASN A 35 -2.29 6.89 6.35
CA ASN A 35 -2.31 7.73 7.56
C ASN A 35 -3.52 7.51 8.48
N TYR A 36 -4.07 6.29 8.50
CA TYR A 36 -5.11 5.95 9.47
C TYR A 36 -4.48 5.78 10.85
N VAL A 37 -5.10 6.39 11.86
CA VAL A 37 -4.79 6.06 13.25
C VAL A 37 -5.44 4.73 13.62
N ALA A 38 -4.79 3.97 14.50
CA ALA A 38 -5.22 2.62 14.85
C ALA A 38 -6.68 2.53 15.35
N LYS A 39 -7.21 3.58 15.99
CA LYS A 39 -8.62 3.61 16.43
C LYS A 39 -9.62 3.60 15.25
N ASP A 40 -9.25 4.18 14.11
CA ASP A 40 -10.17 4.38 12.98
C ASP A 40 -10.30 3.14 12.10
N VAL A 41 -9.37 2.18 12.21
CA VAL A 41 -9.42 0.93 11.42
C VAL A 41 -10.65 0.08 11.73
N ARG A 42 -11.29 0.30 12.89
CA ARG A 42 -12.56 -0.37 13.27
C ARG A 42 -13.72 0.01 12.37
N ARG A 43 -13.60 1.12 11.64
CA ARG A 43 -14.62 1.62 10.70
C ARG A 43 -14.42 1.06 9.29
N LEU A 44 -13.33 0.34 9.03
CA LEU A 44 -13.09 -0.30 7.74
C LEU A 44 -14.05 -1.48 7.58
N GLY A 45 -14.72 -1.53 6.43
CA GLY A 45 -15.55 -2.66 6.03
C GLY A 45 -14.71 -3.84 5.52
N ALA A 46 -15.38 -4.94 5.17
CA ALA A 46 -14.74 -6.04 4.48
C ALA A 46 -14.29 -5.60 3.07
N THR A 47 -13.06 -5.94 2.71
CA THR A 47 -12.57 -5.76 1.33
C THR A 47 -13.24 -6.76 0.42
N ILE A 48 -13.90 -6.27 -0.63
CA ILE A 48 -14.53 -7.10 -1.65
C ILE A 48 -13.51 -7.38 -2.75
N ASP A 49 -13.34 -8.64 -3.11
CA ASP A 49 -12.41 -9.11 -4.14
C ASP A 49 -10.97 -8.59 -3.96
N VAL A 50 -10.53 -7.58 -4.71
CA VAL A 50 -9.19 -6.98 -4.54
C VAL A 50 -9.28 -5.46 -4.60
N GLU A 51 -8.72 -4.79 -3.60
CA GLU A 51 -8.54 -3.33 -3.61
C GLU A 51 -7.08 -2.97 -3.93
N HIS A 52 -6.90 -2.10 -4.92
CA HIS A 52 -5.60 -1.71 -5.42
C HIS A 52 -5.16 -0.34 -4.89
N SER A 53 -3.87 -0.20 -4.57
CA SER A 53 -3.28 1.10 -4.26
C SER A 53 -1.88 1.21 -4.85
N ASN A 54 -1.58 2.35 -5.48
CA ASN A 54 -0.27 2.66 -6.01
C ASN A 54 0.38 3.76 -5.17
N ILE A 55 1.46 3.43 -4.45
CA ILE A 55 2.06 4.32 -3.46
C ILE A 55 3.55 4.48 -3.72
N ARG A 56 4.03 5.71 -3.63
CA ARG A 56 5.46 6.01 -3.59
C ARG A 56 5.96 5.81 -2.17
N PHE A 57 6.92 4.91 -1.98
CA PHE A 57 7.51 4.57 -0.70
C PHE A 57 9.03 4.74 -0.77
N MET A 58 9.66 5.21 0.32
CA MET A 58 11.12 5.33 0.46
C MET A 58 11.82 5.92 -0.80
N GLY A 59 11.40 7.11 -1.23
CA GLY A 59 12.00 7.82 -2.37
C GLY A 59 11.41 7.43 -3.73
N ASN A 60 12.06 6.51 -4.46
CA ASN A 60 11.71 6.17 -5.85
C ASN A 60 11.16 4.74 -6.05
N LEU A 61 10.82 4.06 -4.96
CA LEU A 61 10.13 2.77 -5.00
C LEU A 61 8.62 3.01 -5.10
N MET A 62 7.99 2.46 -6.14
CA MET A 62 6.54 2.41 -6.28
C MET A 62 6.05 1.04 -5.88
N LEU A 63 5.09 1.01 -4.96
CA LEU A 63 4.42 -0.20 -4.52
C LEU A 63 3.03 -0.25 -5.14
N ASN A 64 2.74 -1.35 -5.84
CA ASN A 64 1.40 -1.74 -6.25
C ASN A 64 0.86 -2.71 -5.19
N LEU A 65 0.16 -2.17 -4.19
CA LEU A 65 -0.48 -2.95 -3.14
C LEU A 65 -1.79 -3.53 -3.66
N TRP A 66 -1.97 -4.83 -3.42
CA TRP A 66 -3.18 -5.58 -3.73
C TRP A 66 -3.69 -6.14 -2.42
N ASP A 67 -4.68 -5.47 -1.84
CA ASP A 67 -5.37 -5.95 -0.64
C ASP A 67 -6.47 -6.92 -1.06
N CYS A 68 -6.22 -8.21 -0.84
CA CYS A 68 -7.13 -9.27 -1.26
C CYS A 68 -8.20 -9.47 -0.19
N GLY A 69 -9.47 -9.32 -0.55
CA GLY A 69 -10.60 -9.86 0.20
C GLY A 69 -10.39 -11.34 0.52
N GLY A 70 -10.92 -11.78 1.65
CA GLY A 70 -10.79 -13.15 2.12
C GLY A 70 -11.60 -13.42 3.36
#